data_AF-A0A672YZ17-F1
#
_entry.id   AF-A0A672YZ17-F1
#
_cell.length_a   1.000
_cell.length_b   1.000
_cell.length_c   1.000
_cell.angle_alpha   90.00
_cell.angle_beta   90.00
_cell.angle_gamma   90.00
#
_symmetry.space_group_name_H-M   'P 1'
#
loop_
_entity.id
_entity.type
_entity.pdbx_description
1 polymer ?
#
loop_
_entity_poly.entity_id
_entity_poly.type
_entity_poly.pdbx_seq_one_letter_code
_entity_poly.pdbx_strand_id
1 'polypeptide(L)'
;NIHEPSTAEGLPSHVTHFCFYPPVVPHTSCRGRCYEPFDGDVPGCRCDVNCNVTDSCFLWFSAQQWECTKLRCGEKRLSQSRCHCSDDCLSAGDCCTNYKHVCHGEPQWVEDECDDLSTPTCPDG
;
A
#
# COMPACT_ATOMS: atom_id res chain seq x y z
N ASN A 1 21.94 22.25 56.56
CA ASN A 1 20.52 21.89 56.46
C ASN A 1 20.41 20.50 55.90
N ILE A 2 20.03 19.57 56.77
CA ILE A 2 19.70 18.18 56.51
C ILE A 2 18.26 18.14 55.97
N HIS A 3 18.01 17.52 54.82
CA HIS A 3 16.90 16.57 54.66
C HIS A 3 16.99 15.80 53.35
N GLU A 4 16.59 14.54 53.49
CA GLU A 4 16.56 13.42 52.55
C GLU A 4 15.27 13.43 51.67
N PRO A 5 15.02 12.38 50.84
CA PRO A 5 14.34 12.46 49.55
C PRO A 5 12.83 12.16 49.60
N SER A 6 12.10 12.40 48.50
CA SER A 6 10.83 11.69 48.27
C SER A 6 10.62 11.32 46.79
N THR A 7 10.43 10.02 46.62
CA THR A 7 9.80 9.28 45.53
C THR A 7 8.56 9.96 44.92
N ALA A 8 8.46 9.86 43.59
CA ALA A 8 7.19 9.72 42.87
C ALA A 8 7.42 8.56 41.88
N GLU A 9 7.11 7.32 42.28
CA GLU A 9 5.79 6.68 42.13
C GLU A 9 5.34 6.68 40.66
N GLY A 10 5.35 5.47 40.08
CA GLY A 10 5.24 5.22 38.66
C GLY A 10 3.86 5.44 38.05
N LEU A 11 3.85 5.44 36.72
CA LEU A 11 2.68 5.35 35.82
C LEU A 11 3.22 5.04 34.40
N PRO A 12 2.40 4.42 33.52
CA PRO A 12 2.43 2.99 33.28
C PRO A 12 3.18 2.59 32.00
N SER A 13 3.50 1.31 31.94
CA SER A 13 4.12 0.57 30.84
C SER A 13 3.28 0.54 29.56
N HIS A 14 3.07 1.68 28.92
CA HIS A 14 2.70 1.74 27.50
C HIS A 14 3.77 2.54 26.78
N VAL A 15 4.87 1.84 26.48
CA VAL A 15 5.83 2.28 25.46
C VAL A 15 5.08 2.22 24.13
N THR A 16 4.31 3.26 23.83
CA THR A 16 3.99 3.59 22.45
C THR A 16 5.32 3.90 21.79
N HIS A 17 5.87 2.93 21.06
CA HIS A 17 7.01 3.11 20.17
C HIS A 17 6.58 4.05 19.04
N PHE A 18 6.42 5.33 19.35
CA PHE A 18 6.39 6.38 18.36
C PHE A 18 7.82 6.50 17.81
N CYS A 19 7.98 6.15 16.54
CA CYS A 19 9.19 6.42 15.77
C CYS A 19 9.49 7.92 15.79
N PHE A 20 10.25 8.38 16.78
CA PHE A 20 10.82 9.72 16.82
C PHE A 20 12.24 9.66 16.23
N TYR A 21 12.40 10.03 14.96
CA TYR A 21 13.66 10.57 14.42
C TYR A 21 13.37 11.51 13.22
N PRO A 22 13.97 12.72 13.16
CA PRO A 22 13.85 13.66 12.03
C PRO A 22 14.97 13.40 10.98
N PRO A 23 15.04 14.15 9.85
CA PRO A 23 14.06 14.39 8.80
C PRO A 23 14.40 13.60 7.51
N VAL A 24 13.37 13.10 6.81
CA VAL A 24 13.37 12.47 5.47
C VAL A 24 14.43 11.36 5.25
N VAL A 25 14.11 10.14 5.67
CA VAL A 25 14.81 8.92 5.25
C VAL A 25 14.31 8.45 3.88
N PRO A 26 15.19 8.09 2.92
CA PRO A 26 14.77 7.48 1.66
C PRO A 26 14.04 6.16 1.95
N HIS A 27 12.94 5.89 1.24
CA HIS A 27 12.11 4.69 1.39
C HIS A 27 11.24 4.60 2.65
N THR A 28 10.44 5.64 2.91
CA THR A 28 9.27 5.56 3.80
C THR A 28 8.12 4.72 3.24
N SER A 29 8.31 4.03 2.10
CA SER A 29 7.26 3.31 1.39
C SER A 29 7.81 2.05 0.71
N CYS A 30 7.00 0.99 0.73
CA CYS A 30 7.25 -0.25 -0.01
C CYS A 30 6.86 -0.19 -1.50
N ARG A 31 6.49 0.98 -2.03
CA ARG A 31 6.11 1.13 -3.44
C ARG A 31 7.23 0.62 -4.35
N GLY A 32 6.91 -0.38 -5.17
CA GLY A 32 7.86 -1.01 -6.10
C GLY A 32 8.84 -2.01 -5.47
N ARG A 33 8.78 -2.23 -4.15
CA ARG A 33 9.73 -3.03 -3.37
C ARG A 33 9.06 -4.11 -2.50
N CYS A 34 7.78 -4.38 -2.72
CA CYS A 34 7.06 -5.40 -1.96
C CYS A 34 7.75 -6.77 -2.14
N TYR A 35 7.97 -7.47 -1.03
CA TYR A 35 8.65 -8.77 -0.93
C TYR A 35 10.14 -8.78 -1.30
N GLU A 36 10.78 -7.62 -1.50
CA GLU A 36 12.24 -7.58 -1.65
C GLU A 36 12.93 -7.97 -0.34
N PRO A 37 14.00 -8.79 -0.38
CA PRO A 37 14.80 -9.11 0.80
C PRO A 37 15.32 -7.86 1.49
N PHE A 38 15.38 -7.89 2.82
CA PHE A 38 15.98 -6.83 3.61
C PHE A 38 17.51 -6.87 3.46
N ASP A 39 18.12 -5.77 3.03
CA ASP A 39 19.57 -5.66 2.81
C ASP A 39 20.34 -5.18 4.04
N GLY A 40 19.67 -4.62 5.06
CA GLY A 40 20.30 -4.11 6.28
C GLY A 40 21.06 -2.80 6.11
N ASP A 41 21.32 -2.39 4.88
CA ASP A 41 22.10 -1.21 4.52
C ASP A 41 21.23 0.05 4.39
N VAL A 42 19.92 -0.11 4.16
CA VAL A 42 18.97 0.99 4.03
C VAL A 42 18.17 1.19 5.33
N PRO A 43 18.36 2.31 6.05
CA PRO A 43 17.51 2.68 7.18
C PRO A 43 16.07 2.94 6.68
N GLY A 44 15.10 2.12 7.09
CA GLY A 44 13.71 2.28 6.64
C GLY A 44 12.77 1.14 7.04
N CYS A 45 11.51 1.24 6.63
CA CYS A 45 10.50 0.19 6.85
C CYS A 45 10.84 -1.07 6.06
N ARG A 46 10.55 -2.25 6.63
CA ARG A 46 10.75 -3.53 5.94
C ARG A 46 9.57 -3.84 5.03
N CYS A 47 9.86 -4.41 3.87
CA CYS A 47 8.88 -4.77 2.84
C CYS A 47 8.89 -6.26 2.49
N ASP A 48 9.81 -7.02 3.08
CA ASP A 48 9.88 -8.48 2.98
C ASP A 48 8.82 -9.14 3.87
N VAL A 49 8.61 -10.45 3.66
CA VAL A 49 7.64 -11.25 4.43
C VAL A 49 7.85 -11.20 5.95
N ASN A 50 9.09 -10.97 6.40
CA ASN A 50 9.44 -10.96 7.81
C ASN A 50 9.09 -9.63 8.49
N CYS A 51 8.64 -8.61 7.74
CA CYS A 51 8.18 -7.34 8.30
C CYS A 51 7.02 -7.54 9.28
N ASN A 52 6.20 -8.58 9.09
CA ASN A 52 5.04 -8.89 9.92
C ASN A 52 5.47 -9.45 11.28
N VAL A 53 6.62 -10.15 11.32
CA VAL A 53 7.21 -10.69 12.55
C VAL A 53 7.82 -9.57 13.39
N THR A 54 8.38 -8.56 12.74
CA THR A 54 9.07 -7.45 13.41
C THR A 54 8.20 -6.22 13.64
N ASP A 55 6.89 -6.31 13.33
CA ASP A 55 5.91 -5.20 13.35
C ASP A 55 6.45 -3.91 12.69
N SER A 56 7.19 -4.10 11.60
CA SER A 56 7.86 -3.03 10.85
C SER A 56 7.41 -2.97 9.40
N CYS A 57 6.32 -3.67 9.07
CA CYS A 57 5.64 -3.54 7.79
C CYS A 57 5.06 -2.13 7.66
N PHE A 58 5.29 -1.52 6.50
CA PHE A 58 4.48 -0.38 6.10
C PHE A 58 3.02 -0.83 5.87
N LEU A 59 2.06 0.05 6.19
CA LEU A 59 0.60 -0.17 6.34
C LEU A 59 -0.16 -0.76 5.11
N TRP A 60 0.51 -1.25 4.07
CA TRP A 60 -0.11 -1.69 2.81
C TRP A 60 0.17 -3.16 2.45
N PHE A 61 0.77 -3.98 3.33
CA PHE A 61 1.18 -5.35 2.96
C PHE A 61 0.04 -6.35 2.62
N SER A 62 -1.22 -5.95 2.50
CA SER A 62 -2.28 -6.84 2.04
C SER A 62 -2.31 -6.95 0.51
N ALA A 63 -1.58 -7.93 -0.04
CA ALA A 63 -1.70 -8.33 -1.45
C ALA A 63 -3.08 -8.94 -1.82
N GLN A 64 -4.01 -9.02 -0.87
CA GLN A 64 -5.37 -9.54 -1.08
C GLN A 64 -6.37 -8.43 -1.42
N GLN A 65 -5.94 -7.44 -2.20
CA GLN A 65 -6.81 -6.34 -2.62
C GLN A 65 -7.48 -6.65 -3.96
N TRP A 66 -8.81 -6.51 -3.98
CA TRP A 66 -9.65 -6.61 -5.18
C TRP A 66 -9.78 -5.29 -5.94
N GLU A 67 -9.14 -4.24 -5.43
CA GLU A 67 -9.27 -2.88 -5.93
C GLU A 67 -7.90 -2.21 -6.07
N CYS A 68 -7.79 -1.36 -7.09
CA CYS A 68 -6.71 -0.40 -7.21
C CYS A 68 -6.91 0.76 -6.24
N THR A 69 -5.79 1.28 -5.76
CA THR A 69 -5.69 2.59 -5.12
C THR A 69 -4.65 3.41 -5.86
N LYS A 70 -4.63 4.73 -5.64
CA LYS A 70 -3.65 5.62 -6.26
C LYS A 70 -2.19 5.18 -6.02
N LEU A 71 -1.92 4.45 -4.94
CA LEU A 71 -0.60 3.94 -4.61
C LEU A 71 -0.21 2.70 -5.44
N ARG A 72 -1.20 1.91 -5.88
CA ARG A 72 -1.00 0.69 -6.69
C ARG A 72 -0.90 0.97 -8.19
N CYS A 73 -1.25 2.17 -8.64
CA CYS A 73 -1.14 2.52 -10.06
C CYS A 73 0.33 2.45 -10.52
N GLY A 74 0.57 1.65 -11.57
CA GLY A 74 1.92 1.37 -12.08
C GLY A 74 2.73 0.45 -11.16
N GLU A 75 2.07 -0.38 -10.34
CA GLU A 75 2.77 -1.32 -9.47
C GLU A 75 3.57 -2.35 -10.27
N LYS A 76 4.68 -2.82 -9.68
CA LYS A 76 5.30 -4.06 -10.13
C LYS A 76 4.36 -5.22 -9.78
N ARG A 77 4.17 -6.15 -10.71
CA ARG A 77 3.27 -7.29 -10.51
C ARG A 77 3.67 -8.10 -9.28
N LEU A 78 2.70 -8.36 -8.42
CA LEU A 78 2.84 -9.23 -7.24
C LEU A 78 2.07 -10.52 -7.48
N SER A 79 2.72 -11.66 -7.37
CA SER A 79 2.10 -12.97 -7.64
C SER A 79 0.94 -13.32 -6.70
N GLN A 80 0.88 -12.69 -5.53
CA GLN A 80 -0.19 -12.91 -4.55
C GLN A 80 -1.41 -12.00 -4.79
N SER A 81 -1.33 -11.05 -5.72
CA SER A 81 -2.44 -10.15 -6.04
C SER A 81 -3.59 -10.90 -6.69
N ARG A 82 -4.82 -10.58 -6.29
CA ARG A 82 -6.04 -11.13 -6.91
C ARG A 82 -6.40 -10.44 -8.23
N CYS A 83 -5.95 -9.21 -8.39
CA CYS A 83 -6.05 -8.40 -9.59
C CYS A 83 -4.91 -7.39 -9.61
N HIS A 84 -4.59 -6.84 -10.78
CA HIS A 84 -3.42 -6.01 -10.98
C HIS A 84 -3.75 -4.55 -11.31
N CYS A 85 -2.84 -3.66 -10.95
CA CYS A 85 -2.87 -2.24 -11.31
C CYS A 85 -1.60 -1.80 -12.05
N SER A 86 -0.88 -2.78 -12.61
CA SER A 86 0.30 -2.57 -13.45
C SER A 86 -0.09 -2.13 -14.85
N ASP A 87 0.82 -1.50 -15.58
CA ASP A 87 0.54 -0.90 -16.90
C ASP A 87 0.17 -1.92 -17.97
N ASP A 88 0.54 -3.18 -17.77
CA ASP A 88 0.28 -4.33 -18.63
C ASP A 88 -0.96 -5.14 -18.22
N CYS A 89 -1.73 -4.73 -17.19
CA CYS A 89 -2.89 -5.51 -16.74
C CYS A 89 -4.00 -5.60 -17.80
N LEU A 90 -4.13 -4.60 -18.68
CA LEU A 90 -5.17 -4.57 -19.71
C LEU A 90 -4.89 -5.59 -20.81
N SER A 91 -3.64 -5.69 -21.25
CA SER A 91 -3.21 -6.68 -22.24
C SER A 91 -3.17 -8.10 -21.64
N ALA A 92 -2.86 -8.22 -20.35
CA ALA A 92 -2.92 -9.49 -19.62
C ALA A 92 -4.35 -9.93 -19.26
N GLY A 93 -5.33 -9.01 -19.27
CA GLY A 93 -6.73 -9.30 -18.98
C GLY A 93 -7.05 -9.51 -17.50
N ASP A 94 -6.26 -8.94 -16.59
CA ASP A 94 -6.34 -9.20 -15.15
C ASP A 94 -6.29 -7.92 -14.27
N CYS A 95 -6.65 -6.78 -14.86
CA CYS A 95 -6.83 -5.55 -14.11
C CYS A 95 -7.91 -5.69 -13.02
N CYS A 96 -7.74 -4.97 -11.91
CA CYS A 96 -8.87 -4.73 -11.01
C CYS A 96 -9.95 -3.92 -11.77
N THR A 97 -11.22 -4.18 -11.46
CA THR A 97 -12.35 -3.58 -12.19
C THR A 97 -12.36 -2.04 -12.14
N ASN A 98 -11.82 -1.45 -11.08
CA ASN A 98 -11.70 -0.01 -10.90
C ASN A 98 -10.39 0.59 -11.46
N TYR A 99 -9.55 -0.17 -12.17
CA TYR A 99 -8.24 0.28 -12.64
C TYR A 99 -8.32 1.56 -13.48
N LYS A 100 -9.19 1.58 -14.49
CA LYS A 100 -9.34 2.74 -15.38
C LYS A 100 -9.81 3.98 -14.63
N HIS A 101 -10.76 3.82 -13.73
CA HIS A 101 -11.23 4.91 -12.88
C HIS A 101 -10.15 5.46 -11.95
N VAL A 102 -9.46 4.58 -11.22
CA VAL A 102 -8.50 5.00 -10.19
C VAL A 102 -7.16 5.47 -10.77
N CYS A 103 -6.67 4.82 -11.82
CA CYS A 103 -5.34 5.05 -12.36
C CYS A 103 -5.31 5.91 -13.62
N HIS A 104 -6.41 5.94 -14.39
CA HIS A 104 -6.52 6.73 -15.61
C HIS A 104 -7.54 7.88 -15.51
N GLY A 105 -8.28 7.96 -14.39
CA GLY A 105 -9.23 9.04 -14.14
C GLY A 105 -10.51 8.95 -14.98
N GLU A 106 -10.81 7.77 -15.54
CA GLU A 106 -12.09 7.54 -16.23
C GLU A 106 -13.25 7.61 -15.21
N PRO A 107 -14.44 8.11 -15.60
CA PRO A 107 -15.62 8.01 -14.77
C PRO A 107 -15.98 6.54 -14.47
N GLN A 108 -16.68 6.31 -13.36
CA GLN A 108 -17.28 4.98 -13.16
C GLN A 108 -18.44 4.81 -14.13
N TRP A 109 -18.69 3.58 -14.59
CA TRP A 109 -19.83 3.29 -15.47
C TRP A 109 -21.18 3.82 -14.95
N VAL A 110 -21.37 3.85 -13.62
CA VAL A 110 -22.60 4.36 -12.99
C VAL A 110 -22.72 5.89 -13.04
N GLU A 111 -21.61 6.59 -13.25
CA GLU A 111 -21.55 8.05 -13.35
C GLU A 111 -21.76 8.52 -14.80
N ASP A 112 -21.66 7.62 -15.78
CA ASP A 112 -21.86 7.92 -17.19
C ASP A 112 -23.34 8.14 -17.55
N GLU A 113 -23.60 8.86 -18.63
CA GLU A 113 -24.95 9.01 -19.17
C GLU A 113 -25.46 7.69 -19.75
N CYS A 114 -26.78 7.51 -19.74
CA CYS A 114 -27.39 6.31 -20.30
C CYS A 114 -27.36 6.36 -21.83
N ASP A 115 -26.55 5.49 -22.43
CA ASP A 115 -26.40 5.38 -23.89
C ASP A 115 -27.52 4.54 -24.56
N ASP A 116 -27.82 4.85 -25.83
CA ASP A 116 -28.64 3.96 -26.67
C ASP A 116 -27.81 2.77 -27.16
N LEU A 117 -28.15 1.58 -26.67
CA LEU A 117 -27.49 0.32 -27.01
C LEU A 117 -28.20 -0.46 -28.14
N SER A 118 -29.00 0.23 -28.97
CA SER A 118 -29.72 -0.38 -30.10
C SER A 118 -28.81 -1.02 -31.15
N THR A 119 -27.60 -0.48 -31.34
CA THR A 119 -26.56 -1.05 -32.19
C THR A 119 -25.46 -1.67 -31.31
N PRO A 120 -25.08 -2.94 -31.52
CA PRO A 120 -24.06 -3.58 -30.69
C PRO A 120 -22.67 -2.99 -30.96
N THR A 121 -22.01 -2.52 -29.89
CA THR A 121 -20.63 -2.03 -29.92
C THR A 121 -19.70 -3.07 -29.29
N CYS A 122 -19.51 -4.19 -30.00
CA CYS A 122 -18.63 -5.27 -29.56
C CYS A 122 -17.21 -5.06 -30.14
N PRO A 123 -16.15 -5.42 -29.38
CA PRO A 123 -14.81 -5.53 -29.96
C PRO A 123 -14.78 -6.57 -31.09
N ASP A 124 -13.79 -6.48 -31.99
CA ASP A 124 -13.59 -7.47 -33.05
C ASP A 124 -13.48 -8.89 -32.45
N GLY A 125 -14.38 -9.80 -32.88
CA GLY A 125 -14.47 -11.17 -32.37
C GLY A 125 -15.55 -11.98 -33.06
#